data_AF-A0AAD7EXX7-F1
#
_entry.id   AF-A0AAD7EXX7-F1
#
_cell.length_a   1.000
_cell.length_b   1.000
_cell.length_c   1.000
_cell.angle_alpha   90.00
_cell.angle_beta   90.00
_cell.angle_gamma   90.00
#
_symmetry.space_group_name_H-M   'P 1'
#
loop_
_entity.id
_entity.type
_entity.pdbx_description
1 polymer ?
#
loop_
_entity_poly.entity_id
_entity_poly.type
_entity_poly.pdbx_seq_one_letter_code
_entity_poly.pdbx_strand_id
1 'polypeptide(L)'
;MPGPRNSKKKGKGGNKRSKPRLSIESTSSGSTDSQHLRTPSPILSLETPKVADDSENAVFETGESCPDDSEGLPQKPFIHDPGNGHRVRDMRAFLSSFFAQPAALDDPLCAEFSQDEVLQMICTVLPEETALILWYNKSRSMSRICPACQRLYRLGDVLPGHTDFSEEHERSVDQRPPPQLKREQEISGLCSAVCFILASYNYPAAITSAWGHTADDIDDEAWGLLNSVGAGNAISSVSVALGMLVRMTRLHDLGLAQLCLPDVDFDAEGYSDAEDDTFRGRAPIRA
;
A
#
# COMPACT_ATOMS: atom_id res chain seq x y z
N MET A 1 -17.76 16.63 -11.93
CA MET A 1 -17.05 17.19 -13.09
C MET A 1 -16.63 16.03 -13.99
N PRO A 2 -16.91 16.03 -15.30
CA PRO A 2 -16.55 14.91 -16.17
C PRO A 2 -15.03 14.86 -16.41
N GLY A 3 -14.39 13.73 -16.11
CA GLY A 3 -12.97 13.47 -16.36
C GLY A 3 -12.67 13.13 -17.83
N PRO A 4 -11.40 13.21 -18.27
CA PRO A 4 -11.05 13.09 -19.69
C PRO A 4 -11.05 11.63 -20.16
N ARG A 5 -11.92 11.31 -21.12
CA ARG A 5 -11.92 10.05 -21.87
C ARG A 5 -10.73 9.98 -22.83
N ASN A 6 -9.79 9.07 -22.56
CA ASN A 6 -8.73 8.70 -23.50
C ASN A 6 -9.30 7.90 -24.69
N SER A 7 -9.55 8.60 -25.80
CA SER A 7 -9.97 8.00 -27.06
C SER A 7 -8.76 7.37 -27.77
N LYS A 8 -8.74 6.03 -27.79
CA LYS A 8 -7.78 5.18 -28.50
C LYS A 8 -7.71 5.55 -29.99
N LYS A 9 -6.64 6.23 -30.41
CA LYS A 9 -6.35 6.46 -31.84
C LYS A 9 -5.60 5.25 -32.41
N LYS A 10 -6.36 4.41 -33.11
CA LYS A 10 -5.89 3.23 -33.84
C LYS A 10 -5.06 3.68 -35.06
N GLY A 11 -3.74 3.71 -34.92
CA GLY A 11 -2.79 3.95 -36.01
C GLY A 11 -2.47 2.66 -36.78
N LYS A 12 -2.96 2.55 -38.01
CA LYS A 12 -2.55 1.55 -39.01
C LYS A 12 -1.40 2.09 -39.87
N GLY A 13 -0.42 1.24 -40.15
CA GLY A 13 0.59 1.40 -41.21
C GLY A 13 2.02 1.46 -40.65
N GLY A 14 3.02 0.76 -41.15
CA GLY A 14 3.14 -0.16 -42.26
C GLY A 14 4.63 -0.55 -42.40
N ASN A 15 4.89 -1.84 -42.61
CA ASN A 15 5.98 -2.50 -43.35
C ASN A 15 7.40 -1.92 -43.48
N LYS A 16 8.36 -2.87 -43.36
CA LYS A 16 9.66 -3.05 -44.04
C LYS A 16 10.87 -2.26 -43.54
N ARG A 17 11.88 -2.96 -43.01
CA ARG A 17 13.02 -3.55 -43.77
C ARG A 17 13.96 -4.35 -42.86
N SER A 18 14.66 -5.28 -43.49
CA SER A 18 15.51 -6.32 -42.91
C SER A 18 17.00 -6.13 -43.26
N LYS A 19 17.86 -6.76 -42.42
CA LYS A 19 19.29 -7.18 -42.60
C LYS A 19 20.41 -6.13 -42.39
N PRO A 20 21.68 -6.53 -42.12
CA PRO A 20 22.23 -7.85 -41.75
C PRO A 20 23.20 -7.91 -40.53
N ARG A 21 23.33 -9.14 -40.02
CA ARG A 21 24.46 -9.89 -39.43
C ARG A 21 25.87 -9.26 -39.49
N LEU A 22 26.55 -9.22 -38.34
CA LEU A 22 28.01 -9.33 -38.22
C LEU A 22 28.37 -10.32 -37.11
N SER A 23 29.19 -11.29 -37.49
CA SER A 23 29.88 -12.31 -36.69
C SER A 23 31.28 -11.82 -36.33
N ILE A 24 31.80 -12.18 -35.15
CA ILE A 24 33.23 -12.40 -34.84
C ILE A 24 33.33 -13.19 -33.52
N GLU A 25 34.43 -13.92 -33.41
CA GLU A 25 34.65 -15.19 -32.72
C GLU A 25 34.87 -15.17 -31.20
N SER A 26 34.45 -16.29 -30.61
CA SER A 26 35.13 -17.16 -29.64
C SER A 26 36.52 -16.76 -29.11
N THR A 27 36.66 -16.73 -27.78
CA THR A 27 37.82 -17.32 -27.11
C THR A 27 37.43 -17.87 -25.73
N SER A 28 37.80 -19.12 -25.52
CA SER A 28 37.49 -19.99 -24.38
C SER A 28 38.64 -20.07 -23.38
N SER A 29 38.34 -19.95 -22.09
CA SER A 29 39.02 -20.58 -20.94
C SER A 29 38.31 -20.05 -19.69
N GLY A 30 37.70 -20.83 -18.79
CA GLY A 30 38.09 -22.14 -18.29
C GLY A 30 38.42 -21.96 -16.81
N SER A 31 37.42 -22.05 -15.94
CA SER A 31 37.63 -22.35 -14.51
C SER A 31 36.33 -22.89 -13.90
N THR A 32 36.34 -24.20 -13.70
CA THR A 32 35.44 -24.97 -12.85
C THR A 32 35.59 -24.54 -11.40
N ASP A 33 34.49 -24.16 -10.75
CA ASP A 33 34.36 -24.40 -9.32
C ASP A 33 32.89 -24.69 -8.97
N SER A 34 32.62 -25.98 -8.77
CA SER A 34 31.34 -26.54 -8.34
C SER A 34 31.28 -26.48 -6.82
N GLN A 35 30.55 -25.51 -6.26
CA GLN A 35 30.16 -25.56 -4.86
C GLN A 35 28.70 -25.98 -4.72
N HIS A 36 28.57 -27.18 -4.16
CA HIS A 36 27.35 -27.90 -3.81
C HIS A 36 26.33 -27.02 -3.06
N LEU A 37 25.15 -26.91 -3.65
CA LEU A 37 23.91 -26.56 -2.97
C LEU A 37 23.63 -27.61 -1.89
N ARG A 38 23.72 -27.21 -0.62
CA ARG A 38 23.20 -28.02 0.51
C ARG A 38 21.73 -27.68 0.71
N THR A 39 20.87 -28.64 0.40
CA THR A 39 19.48 -28.70 0.84
C THR A 39 19.41 -28.91 2.35
N PRO A 40 18.63 -28.11 3.11
CA PRO A 40 18.32 -28.43 4.50
C PRO A 40 17.32 -29.59 4.59
N SER A 41 17.51 -30.45 5.59
CA SER A 41 16.71 -31.63 5.90
C SER A 41 15.24 -31.31 6.24
N PRO A 42 14.30 -32.24 6.00
CA PRO A 42 12.89 -32.06 6.36
C PRO A 42 12.72 -32.07 7.89
N ILE A 43 12.00 -31.08 8.40
CA ILE A 43 11.59 -30.99 9.80
C ILE A 43 10.55 -32.09 10.08
N LEU A 44 10.79 -32.82 11.16
CA LEU A 44 9.95 -33.87 11.70
C LEU A 44 8.53 -33.35 12.01
N SER A 45 7.54 -34.03 11.44
CA SER A 45 6.12 -33.88 11.79
C SER A 45 5.91 -34.16 13.28
N LEU A 46 5.49 -33.15 14.03
CA LEU A 46 5.00 -33.32 15.39
C LEU A 46 3.51 -33.70 15.31
N GLU A 47 3.21 -34.89 15.82
CA GLU A 47 1.87 -35.47 15.85
C GLU A 47 0.95 -34.66 16.77
N THR A 48 -0.17 -34.18 16.22
CA THR A 48 -1.25 -33.55 16.97
C THR A 48 -2.10 -34.62 17.66
N PRO A 49 -2.35 -34.55 18.98
CA PRO A 49 -3.28 -35.44 19.64
C PRO A 49 -4.72 -35.12 19.20
N LYS A 50 -5.43 -36.14 18.71
CA LYS A 50 -6.90 -36.15 18.63
C LYS A 50 -7.45 -36.19 20.06
N VAL A 51 -8.17 -35.14 20.45
CA VAL A 51 -9.13 -35.21 21.55
C VAL A 51 -10.52 -35.23 20.92
N ALA A 52 -11.25 -36.29 21.22
CA ALA A 52 -12.65 -36.49 20.87
C ALA A 52 -13.54 -36.09 22.06
N ASP A 53 -14.82 -35.96 21.73
CA ASP A 53 -16.02 -35.96 22.57
C ASP A 53 -16.50 -34.66 23.25
N ASP A 54 -17.70 -34.27 22.77
CA ASP A 54 -18.95 -34.09 23.51
C ASP A 54 -18.91 -33.31 24.83
N SER A 55 -19.63 -32.18 24.85
CA SER A 55 -20.82 -32.09 25.71
C SER A 55 -21.62 -30.82 25.40
N GLU A 56 -22.89 -31.00 25.08
CA GLU A 56 -23.90 -29.95 25.05
C GLU A 56 -24.20 -29.41 26.45
N ASN A 57 -24.72 -28.18 26.49
CA ASN A 57 -25.42 -27.49 27.58
C ASN A 57 -24.62 -26.98 28.79
N ALA A 58 -24.46 -25.66 28.87
CA ALA A 58 -24.75 -24.91 30.09
C ALA A 58 -24.96 -23.42 29.80
N VAL A 59 -26.19 -22.97 30.10
CA VAL A 59 -26.60 -21.66 30.60
C VAL A 59 -25.43 -20.75 31.02
N PHE A 60 -25.31 -19.56 30.42
CA PHE A 60 -24.40 -18.54 30.94
C PHE A 60 -25.18 -17.39 31.57
N GLU A 61 -25.01 -17.34 32.89
CA GLU A 61 -25.35 -16.25 33.79
C GLU A 61 -24.66 -14.96 33.35
N THR A 62 -25.39 -13.85 33.54
CA THR A 62 -24.85 -12.48 33.59
C THR A 62 -23.81 -12.38 34.70
N GLY A 63 -22.56 -12.72 34.39
CA GLY A 63 -21.40 -12.49 35.24
C GLY A 63 -20.94 -11.05 35.11
N GLU A 64 -21.13 -10.26 36.17
CA GLU A 64 -20.33 -9.06 36.40
C GLU A 64 -18.85 -9.45 36.36
N SER A 65 -18.15 -9.02 35.31
CA SER A 65 -16.72 -9.25 35.15
C SER A 65 -15.97 -8.52 36.25
N CYS A 66 -15.30 -9.28 37.13
CA CYS A 66 -14.31 -8.74 38.05
C CYS A 66 -13.26 -7.92 37.27
N PRO A 67 -12.86 -6.74 37.76
CA PRO A 67 -11.73 -6.01 37.18
C PRO A 67 -10.48 -6.90 37.25
N ASP A 68 -9.86 -7.08 36.08
CA ASP A 68 -8.60 -7.80 35.89
C ASP A 68 -7.49 -7.11 36.70
N ASP A 69 -7.03 -7.76 37.78
CA ASP A 69 -5.93 -7.37 38.70
C ASP A 69 -4.54 -7.29 38.02
N SER A 70 -4.50 -7.05 36.71
CA SER A 70 -3.27 -6.78 35.96
C SER A 70 -2.73 -5.35 36.17
N GLU A 71 -3.29 -4.57 37.11
CA GLU A 71 -2.95 -3.16 37.42
C GLU A 71 -1.51 -2.92 37.93
N GLY A 72 -0.67 -3.95 38.07
CA GLY A 72 0.66 -3.83 38.67
C GLY A 72 1.86 -3.81 37.71
N LEU A 73 1.70 -4.18 36.44
CA LEU A 73 2.84 -4.24 35.51
C LEU A 73 2.99 -2.91 34.76
N PRO A 74 4.20 -2.31 34.70
CA PRO A 74 4.41 -1.10 33.93
C PRO A 74 4.04 -1.36 32.47
N GLN A 75 3.08 -0.59 31.97
CA GLN A 75 2.60 -0.69 30.59
C GLN A 75 3.80 -0.53 29.65
N LYS A 76 3.94 -1.46 28.69
CA LYS A 76 5.02 -1.40 27.70
C LYS A 76 4.92 -0.09 26.93
N PRO A 77 6.03 0.60 26.67
CA PRO A 77 6.01 1.84 25.90
C PRO A 77 5.51 1.55 24.47
N PHE A 78 4.53 2.34 24.03
CA PHE A 78 3.92 2.22 22.69
C PHE A 78 4.74 2.91 21.59
N ILE A 79 5.76 3.69 21.97
CA ILE A 79 6.77 4.26 21.06
C ILE A 79 8.16 3.76 21.48
N HIS A 80 9.00 3.38 20.50
CA HIS A 80 10.38 2.95 20.70
C HIS A 80 11.30 3.53 19.61
N ASP A 81 12.47 4.07 19.99
CA ASP A 81 13.47 4.54 19.03
C ASP A 81 14.73 3.63 19.03
N PRO A 82 15.03 2.92 17.93
CA PRO A 82 16.26 2.13 17.79
C PRO A 82 17.52 2.97 17.45
N GLY A 83 17.44 4.30 17.44
CA GLY A 83 18.53 5.23 17.09
C GLY A 83 18.41 5.84 15.68
N ASN A 84 17.45 5.39 14.88
CA ASN A 84 17.15 5.95 13.55
C ASN A 84 15.69 6.39 13.41
N GLY A 85 15.09 6.85 14.52
CA GLY A 85 13.79 7.48 14.58
C GLY A 85 12.73 6.66 15.33
N HIS A 86 11.75 7.35 15.89
CA HIS A 86 10.68 6.74 16.67
C HIS A 86 9.82 5.75 15.86
N ARG A 87 9.51 4.61 16.45
CA ARG A 87 8.62 3.56 15.92
C ARG A 87 7.39 3.40 16.79
N VAL A 88 6.21 3.33 16.17
CA VAL A 88 4.95 3.08 16.86
C VAL A 88 4.72 1.57 16.95
N ARG A 89 4.72 1.01 18.16
CA ARG A 89 4.52 -0.44 18.41
C ARG A 89 3.07 -0.81 18.68
N ASP A 90 2.32 0.09 19.28
CA ASP A 90 0.89 -0.08 19.55
C ASP A 90 0.15 1.11 18.97
N MET A 91 -0.51 0.85 17.84
CA MET A 91 -1.26 1.88 17.12
C MET A 91 -2.45 2.41 17.90
N ARG A 92 -3.15 1.57 18.67
CA ARG A 92 -4.32 2.02 19.45
C ARG A 92 -3.88 2.94 20.59
N ALA A 93 -2.86 2.54 21.34
CA ALA A 93 -2.29 3.37 22.41
C ALA A 93 -1.68 4.67 21.87
N PHE A 94 -1.05 4.63 20.69
CA PHE A 94 -0.53 5.83 20.04
C PHE A 94 -1.65 6.81 19.66
N LEU A 95 -2.72 6.33 19.03
CA LEU A 95 -3.84 7.18 18.57
C LEU A 95 -4.61 7.84 19.72
N SER A 96 -4.68 7.20 20.89
CA SER A 96 -5.27 7.78 22.09
C SER A 96 -4.32 8.70 22.87
N SER A 97 -3.03 8.72 22.50
CA SER A 97 -2.01 9.52 23.18
C SER A 97 -1.92 10.95 22.63
N PHE A 98 -1.27 11.81 23.39
CA PHE A 98 -0.92 13.18 22.97
C PHE A 98 0.05 13.24 21.77
N PHE A 99 0.74 12.13 21.45
CA PHE A 99 1.70 12.11 20.34
C PHE A 99 1.02 12.05 18.96
N ALA A 100 -0.23 11.56 18.90
CA ALA A 100 -0.99 11.53 17.66
C ALA A 100 -1.47 12.95 17.30
N GLN A 101 -1.18 13.38 16.07
CA GLN A 101 -1.71 14.66 15.59
C GLN A 101 -3.23 14.54 15.33
N PRO A 102 -4.00 15.61 15.58
CA PRO A 102 -5.42 15.64 15.23
C PRO A 102 -5.59 15.57 13.71
N ALA A 103 -6.76 15.10 13.26
CA ALA A 103 -7.09 15.11 11.84
C ALA A 103 -7.12 16.55 11.29
N ALA A 104 -6.69 16.73 10.05
CA ALA A 104 -6.65 18.02 9.38
C ALA A 104 -8.02 18.33 8.74
N LEU A 105 -8.97 18.84 9.53
CA LEU A 105 -10.35 19.06 9.08
C LEU A 105 -10.51 20.23 8.08
N ASP A 106 -9.47 21.04 7.92
CA ASP A 106 -9.38 22.11 6.92
C ASP A 106 -9.13 21.60 5.50
N ASP A 107 -8.60 20.38 5.36
CA ASP A 107 -8.46 19.68 4.09
C ASP A 107 -9.67 18.74 3.88
N PRO A 108 -10.48 18.92 2.81
CA PRO A 108 -11.67 18.11 2.57
C PRO A 108 -11.39 16.61 2.50
N LEU A 109 -10.26 16.20 1.92
CA LEU A 109 -9.89 14.79 1.78
C LEU A 109 -9.51 14.22 3.15
N CYS A 110 -8.73 14.96 3.93
CA CYS A 110 -8.37 14.55 5.29
C CYS A 110 -9.60 14.45 6.20
N ALA A 111 -10.57 15.37 6.06
CA ALA A 111 -11.83 15.35 6.79
C ALA A 111 -12.67 14.11 6.46
N GLU A 112 -12.77 13.75 5.18
CA GLU A 112 -13.45 12.52 4.75
C GLU A 112 -12.79 11.27 5.34
N PHE A 113 -11.46 11.16 5.23
CA PHE A 113 -10.71 10.05 5.81
C PHE A 113 -10.70 10.04 7.34
N SER A 114 -11.14 11.09 8.02
CA SER A 114 -11.18 11.12 9.50
C SER A 114 -12.42 10.44 10.09
N GLN A 115 -13.37 10.04 9.25
CA GLN A 115 -14.60 9.36 9.68
C GLN A 115 -14.33 7.92 10.13
N ASP A 116 -15.06 7.47 11.15
CA ASP A 116 -14.94 6.12 11.72
C ASP A 116 -15.47 5.07 10.73
N GLU A 117 -16.47 5.41 9.92
CA GLU A 117 -17.03 4.56 8.86
C GLU A 117 -15.96 4.21 7.82
N VAL A 118 -15.12 5.18 7.43
CA VAL A 118 -14.02 4.95 6.51
C VAL A 118 -12.98 4.01 7.14
N LEU A 119 -12.67 4.17 8.43
CA LEU A 119 -11.80 3.23 9.12
C LEU A 119 -12.40 1.80 9.13
N GLN A 120 -13.69 1.66 9.41
CA GLN A 120 -14.38 0.37 9.38
C GLN A 120 -14.27 -0.28 8.00
N MET A 121 -14.49 0.48 6.93
CA MET A 121 -14.31 0.00 5.55
C MET A 121 -12.87 -0.46 5.29
N ILE A 122 -11.87 0.32 5.68
CA ILE A 122 -10.45 -0.06 5.51
C ILE A 122 -10.14 -1.36 6.28
N CYS A 123 -10.67 -1.53 7.49
CA CYS A 123 -10.52 -2.75 8.29
C CYS A 123 -11.17 -4.00 7.67
N THR A 124 -12.09 -3.86 6.71
CA THR A 124 -12.61 -5.03 5.97
C THR A 124 -11.61 -5.60 4.99
N VAL A 125 -10.62 -4.80 4.57
CA VAL A 125 -9.66 -5.16 3.50
C VAL A 125 -8.25 -5.37 4.05
N LEU A 126 -7.86 -4.61 5.07
CA LEU A 126 -6.52 -4.64 5.66
C LEU A 126 -6.56 -5.15 7.10
N PRO A 127 -5.49 -5.83 7.57
CA PRO A 127 -5.32 -6.09 8.98
C PRO A 127 -5.35 -4.80 9.79
N GLU A 128 -5.92 -4.88 10.99
CA GLU A 128 -6.23 -3.72 11.82
C GLU A 128 -5.05 -2.73 11.96
N GLU A 129 -3.86 -3.20 12.30
CA GLU A 129 -2.71 -2.32 12.50
C GLU A 129 -2.35 -1.53 11.23
N THR A 130 -2.41 -2.18 10.07
CA THR A 130 -2.15 -1.54 8.77
C THR A 130 -3.28 -0.57 8.40
N ALA A 131 -4.52 -0.93 8.71
CA ALA A 131 -5.69 -0.08 8.51
C ALA A 131 -5.60 1.21 9.34
N LEU A 132 -5.27 1.11 10.64
CA LEU A 132 -5.07 2.27 11.53
C LEU A 132 -3.95 3.18 11.05
N ILE A 133 -2.84 2.62 10.55
CA ILE A 133 -1.74 3.41 9.96
C ILE A 133 -2.20 4.15 8.72
N LEU A 134 -2.90 3.47 7.80
CA LEU A 134 -3.40 4.07 6.56
C LEU A 134 -4.40 5.18 6.86
N TRP A 135 -5.37 4.92 7.74
CA TRP A 135 -6.37 5.88 8.20
C TRP A 135 -5.71 7.11 8.84
N TYR A 136 -4.75 6.92 9.75
CA TYR A 136 -3.96 8.01 10.33
C TYR A 136 -3.23 8.82 9.24
N ASN A 137 -2.55 8.15 8.31
CA ASN A 137 -1.80 8.83 7.26
C ASN A 137 -2.69 9.65 6.32
N LYS A 138 -3.89 9.19 6.01
CA LYS A 138 -4.81 9.87 5.07
C LYS A 138 -5.62 11.00 5.70
N SER A 139 -5.85 10.95 7.01
CA SER A 139 -6.63 11.97 7.73
C SER A 139 -5.80 13.13 8.30
N ARG A 140 -4.46 13.09 8.15
CA ARG A 140 -3.55 14.12 8.66
C ARG A 140 -2.79 14.78 7.52
N SER A 141 -2.55 16.09 7.63
CA SER A 141 -1.87 16.87 6.59
C SER A 141 -0.38 16.55 6.48
N MET A 142 0.33 16.37 7.60
CA MET A 142 1.81 16.24 7.59
C MET A 142 2.38 15.02 8.34
N SER A 143 1.76 14.57 9.43
CA SER A 143 2.31 13.47 10.23
C SER A 143 2.04 12.12 9.57
N ARG A 144 3.06 11.26 9.52
CA ARG A 144 2.99 9.95 8.87
C ARG A 144 3.63 8.88 9.74
N ILE A 145 3.08 7.68 9.64
CA ILE A 145 3.66 6.44 10.16
C ILE A 145 3.92 5.53 8.97
N CYS A 146 5.17 5.07 8.80
CA CYS A 146 5.51 4.17 7.73
C CYS A 146 4.85 2.80 7.96
N PRO A 147 4.00 2.28 7.05
CA PRO A 147 3.36 0.99 7.26
C PRO A 147 4.34 -0.18 7.27
N ALA A 148 5.49 -0.07 6.60
CA ALA A 148 6.47 -1.16 6.53
C ALA A 148 7.38 -1.25 7.76
N CYS A 149 7.76 -0.12 8.37
CA CYS A 149 8.74 -0.10 9.47
C CYS A 149 8.27 0.65 10.72
N GLN A 150 7.00 1.10 10.71
CA GLN A 150 6.30 1.81 11.78
C GLN A 150 6.96 3.12 12.22
N ARG A 151 7.85 3.68 11.39
CA ARG A 151 8.58 4.93 11.68
C ARG A 151 7.63 6.12 11.64
N LEU A 152 7.62 6.92 12.70
CA LEU A 152 6.92 8.21 12.77
C LEU A 152 7.81 9.30 12.14
N TYR A 153 7.25 10.07 11.23
CA TYR A 153 7.96 11.15 10.52
C TYR A 153 6.97 12.22 9.99
N ARG A 154 7.50 13.29 9.40
CA ARG A 154 6.72 14.32 8.70
C ARG A 154 6.94 14.24 7.20
N LEU A 155 5.91 14.56 6.41
CA LEU A 155 6.04 14.66 4.97
C LEU A 155 7.20 15.56 4.55
N GLY A 156 8.04 15.06 3.65
CA GLY A 156 9.24 15.73 3.16
C GLY A 156 10.51 15.45 3.97
N ASP A 157 10.41 14.75 5.10
CA ASP A 157 11.60 14.35 5.87
C ASP A 157 12.48 13.39 5.07
N VAL A 158 13.80 13.64 5.12
CA VAL A 158 14.83 12.71 4.64
C VAL A 158 15.38 11.98 5.85
N LEU A 159 14.97 10.73 6.01
CA LEU A 159 15.21 9.96 7.22
C LEU A 159 16.48 9.11 7.08
N PRO A 160 17.23 8.86 8.18
CA PRO A 160 18.38 7.97 8.14
C PRO A 160 18.01 6.58 7.61
N GLY A 161 18.89 5.99 6.81
CA GLY A 161 18.70 4.67 6.23
C GLY A 161 18.51 3.59 7.29
N HIS A 162 17.91 2.46 6.88
CA HIS A 162 17.75 1.31 7.76
C HIS A 162 19.06 0.56 8.03
N THR A 163 20.09 0.82 7.22
CA THR A 163 21.42 0.19 7.25
C THR A 163 22.52 1.12 7.75
N ASP A 164 22.20 2.39 8.03
CA ASP A 164 23.17 3.43 8.33
C ASP A 164 23.51 3.40 9.82
N PHE A 165 24.27 2.37 10.21
CA PHE A 165 24.93 2.28 11.52
C PHE A 165 26.39 2.77 11.46
N SER A 166 26.89 3.19 10.29
CA SER A 166 28.23 3.74 10.13
C SER A 166 28.22 5.25 10.36
N GLU A 167 28.97 5.68 11.38
CA GLU A 167 29.13 7.08 11.83
C GLU A 167 29.84 8.01 10.82
N GLU A 168 30.20 7.52 9.62
CA GLU A 168 31.06 8.23 8.67
C GLU A 168 30.38 8.76 7.40
N HIS A 169 29.06 8.66 7.26
CA HIS A 169 28.38 9.40 6.18
C HIS A 169 28.15 10.84 6.59
N GLU A 170 29.19 11.66 6.41
CA GLU A 170 29.04 13.09 6.18
C GLU A 170 27.91 13.26 5.16
N ARG A 171 26.75 13.76 5.63
CA ARG A 171 25.64 14.10 4.75
C ARG A 171 26.18 15.11 3.76
N SER A 172 26.53 14.67 2.55
CA SER A 172 26.94 15.57 1.49
C SER A 172 25.83 16.61 1.37
N VAL A 173 26.17 17.87 1.66
CA VAL A 173 25.24 18.97 1.96
C VAL A 173 24.26 19.26 0.81
N ASP A 174 24.46 18.64 -0.36
CA ASP A 174 23.71 18.89 -1.59
C ASP A 174 22.76 17.77 -2.06
N GLN A 175 22.60 16.66 -1.32
CA GLN A 175 21.65 15.63 -1.74
C GLN A 175 20.21 16.03 -1.41
N ARG A 176 19.62 16.84 -2.30
CA ARG A 176 18.17 17.01 -2.33
C ARG A 176 17.53 15.63 -2.47
N PRO A 177 16.52 15.29 -1.66
CA PRO A 177 15.85 14.01 -1.76
C PRO A 177 15.28 13.83 -3.17
N PRO A 178 15.29 12.60 -3.70
CA PRO A 178 14.66 12.33 -4.98
C PRO A 178 13.18 12.73 -4.90
N PRO A 179 12.63 13.43 -5.91
CA PRO A 179 11.24 13.90 -5.88
C PRO A 179 10.24 12.76 -5.68
N GLN A 180 10.59 11.54 -6.10
CA GLN A 180 9.79 10.34 -5.93
C GLN A 180 9.61 9.95 -4.46
N LEU A 181 10.59 10.24 -3.59
CA LEU A 181 10.45 9.95 -2.16
C LEU A 181 9.31 10.75 -1.54
N LYS A 182 9.28 12.06 -1.81
CA LYS A 182 8.21 12.93 -1.29
C LYS A 182 6.84 12.49 -1.81
N ARG A 183 6.74 12.21 -3.11
CA ARG A 183 5.50 11.70 -3.72
C ARG A 183 5.07 10.39 -3.07
N GLU A 184 5.98 9.45 -2.85
CA GLU A 184 5.64 8.19 -2.21
C GLU A 184 5.15 8.39 -0.76
N GLN A 185 5.81 9.26 0.01
CA GLN A 185 5.37 9.60 1.37
C GLN A 185 3.94 10.17 1.38
N GLU A 186 3.57 10.96 0.36
CA GLU A 186 2.22 11.50 0.19
C GLU A 186 1.20 10.40 -0.23
N ILE A 187 1.61 9.51 -1.13
CA ILE A 187 0.75 8.46 -1.69
C ILE A 187 0.46 7.38 -0.66
N SER A 188 1.50 6.71 -0.14
CA SER A 188 1.39 5.50 0.69
C SER A 188 1.81 5.69 2.14
N GLY A 189 2.51 6.79 2.45
CA GLY A 189 3.15 6.97 3.74
C GLY A 189 4.41 6.14 3.93
N LEU A 190 4.97 5.50 2.89
CA LEU A 190 6.24 4.78 2.98
C LEU A 190 7.42 5.76 3.06
N CYS A 191 8.29 5.54 4.05
CA CYS A 191 9.28 6.55 4.43
C CYS A 191 10.62 6.46 3.69
N SER A 192 10.83 5.42 2.87
CA SER A 192 12.07 5.21 2.11
C SER A 192 11.86 4.23 0.95
N ALA A 193 12.76 4.25 -0.04
CA ALA A 193 12.75 3.29 -1.14
C ALA A 193 12.85 1.84 -0.64
N VAL A 194 13.63 1.60 0.43
CA VAL A 194 13.75 0.28 1.06
C VAL A 194 12.40 -0.18 1.60
N CYS A 195 11.67 0.69 2.30
CA CYS A 195 10.34 0.35 2.84
C CYS A 195 9.34 0.00 1.73
N PHE A 196 9.43 0.64 0.58
CA PHE A 196 8.59 0.30 -0.55
C PHE A 196 9.00 -0.96 -1.28
N ILE A 197 10.30 -1.20 -1.46
CA ILE A 197 10.76 -2.49 -1.98
C ILE A 197 10.24 -3.64 -1.09
N LEU A 198 10.24 -3.45 0.24
CA LEU A 198 9.65 -4.43 1.17
C LEU A 198 8.13 -4.55 1.00
N ALA A 199 7.42 -3.42 0.87
CA ALA A 199 5.96 -3.43 0.70
C ALA A 199 5.52 -4.04 -0.65
N SER A 200 6.32 -3.87 -1.69
CA SER A 200 6.08 -4.33 -3.05
C SER A 200 6.85 -5.60 -3.41
N TYR A 201 7.40 -6.30 -2.42
CA TYR A 201 8.25 -7.49 -2.63
C TYR A 201 7.55 -8.61 -3.43
N ASN A 202 6.22 -8.69 -3.34
CA ASN A 202 5.42 -9.65 -4.09
C ASN A 202 5.27 -9.28 -5.59
N TYR A 203 5.68 -8.07 -5.98
CA TYR A 203 5.51 -7.48 -7.30
C TYR A 203 6.83 -6.83 -7.79
N PRO A 204 7.95 -7.56 -7.82
CA PRO A 204 9.27 -6.98 -8.08
C PRO A 204 9.35 -6.27 -9.44
N ALA A 205 8.63 -6.79 -10.44
CA ALA A 205 8.56 -6.22 -11.78
C ALA A 205 7.85 -4.86 -11.86
N ALA A 206 7.02 -4.51 -10.85
CA ALA A 206 6.28 -3.25 -10.80
C ALA A 206 6.93 -2.19 -9.89
N ILE A 207 7.99 -2.53 -9.14
CA ILE A 207 8.60 -1.63 -8.15
C ILE A 207 9.06 -0.33 -8.81
N THR A 208 9.82 -0.41 -9.90
CA THR A 208 10.40 0.77 -10.53
C THR A 208 9.37 1.69 -11.18
N SER A 209 8.28 1.14 -11.68
CA SER A 209 7.21 1.89 -12.35
C SER A 209 6.20 2.48 -11.36
N ALA A 210 6.00 1.85 -10.20
CA ALA A 210 4.99 2.28 -9.23
C ALA A 210 5.51 3.21 -8.11
N TRP A 211 6.85 3.34 -7.96
CA TRP A 211 7.45 4.18 -6.92
C TRP A 211 7.20 5.66 -7.17
N GLY A 212 6.45 6.31 -6.27
CA GLY A 212 6.10 7.73 -6.38
C GLY A 212 5.06 8.06 -7.45
N HIS A 213 4.33 7.06 -7.95
CA HIS A 213 3.33 7.18 -9.00
C HIS A 213 1.94 6.69 -8.54
N THR A 214 0.90 7.44 -8.90
CA THR A 214 -0.51 7.03 -8.73
C THR A 214 -0.94 6.15 -9.90
N ALA A 215 -2.14 5.56 -9.82
CA ALA A 215 -2.65 4.69 -10.88
C ALA A 215 -2.71 5.40 -12.25
N ASP A 216 -2.98 6.70 -12.26
CA ASP A 216 -3.03 7.52 -13.49
C ASP A 216 -1.66 7.70 -14.17
N ASP A 217 -0.57 7.58 -13.39
CA ASP A 217 0.80 7.76 -13.87
C ASP A 217 1.46 6.43 -14.31
N ILE A 218 0.92 5.30 -13.85
CA ILE A 218 1.49 3.96 -14.09
C ILE A 218 0.94 3.41 -15.42
N ASP A 219 1.81 2.78 -16.22
CA ASP A 219 1.35 2.12 -17.45
C ASP A 219 0.49 0.87 -17.17
N ASP A 220 -0.37 0.51 -18.11
CA ASP A 220 -1.31 -0.62 -17.98
C ASP A 220 -0.59 -1.96 -17.65
N GLU A 221 0.64 -2.13 -18.13
CA GLU A 221 1.44 -3.33 -17.89
C GLU A 221 1.88 -3.42 -16.43
N ALA A 222 2.48 -2.35 -15.90
CA ALA A 222 2.87 -2.22 -14.50
C ALA A 222 1.68 -2.26 -13.55
N TRP A 223 0.56 -1.64 -13.93
CA TRP A 223 -0.68 -1.74 -13.17
C TRP A 223 -1.21 -3.18 -13.14
N GLY A 224 -1.17 -3.87 -14.27
CA GLY A 224 -1.49 -5.30 -14.36
C GLY A 224 -0.61 -6.18 -13.48
N LEU A 225 0.69 -5.87 -13.40
CA LEU A 225 1.65 -6.57 -12.54
C LEU A 225 1.36 -6.34 -11.05
N LEU A 226 0.98 -5.12 -10.63
CA LEU A 226 0.54 -4.87 -9.25
C LEU A 226 -0.73 -5.66 -8.92
N ASN A 227 -1.65 -5.78 -9.87
CA ASN A 227 -2.91 -6.49 -9.67
C ASN A 227 -2.81 -8.01 -9.83
N SER A 228 -1.65 -8.55 -10.22
CA SER A 228 -1.49 -9.99 -10.38
C SER A 228 -1.55 -10.72 -9.03
N VAL A 229 -1.76 -12.04 -9.08
CA VAL A 229 -1.46 -12.90 -7.93
C VAL A 229 0.05 -12.85 -7.75
N GLY A 230 0.52 -12.35 -6.61
CA GLY A 230 1.95 -12.08 -6.38
C GLY A 230 2.83 -13.31 -6.64
N ALA A 231 4.05 -13.09 -7.12
CA ALA A 231 4.96 -14.16 -7.55
C ALA A 231 5.71 -14.87 -6.39
N GLY A 232 5.34 -14.60 -5.13
CA GLY A 232 6.09 -15.03 -3.94
C GLY A 232 5.64 -16.39 -3.38
N ASN A 233 6.61 -17.30 -3.16
CA ASN A 233 6.38 -18.64 -2.58
C ASN A 233 6.21 -18.66 -1.04
N ALA A 234 6.40 -17.53 -0.35
CA ALA A 234 6.25 -17.40 1.11
C ALA A 234 5.49 -16.12 1.43
N ILE A 235 4.16 -16.25 1.45
CA ILE A 235 3.24 -15.13 1.63
C ILE A 235 3.02 -14.95 3.14
N SER A 236 3.83 -14.12 3.79
CA SER A 236 3.47 -13.65 5.13
C SER A 236 2.22 -12.78 5.05
N SER A 237 1.33 -12.84 6.05
CA SER A 237 0.14 -11.97 6.10
C SER A 237 0.51 -10.48 6.00
N VAL A 238 1.66 -10.10 6.58
CA VAL A 238 2.20 -8.74 6.54
C VAL A 238 2.57 -8.32 5.12
N SER A 239 3.27 -9.16 4.35
CA SER A 239 3.64 -8.82 2.97
C SER A 239 2.43 -8.73 2.03
N VAL A 240 1.36 -9.51 2.28
CA VAL A 240 0.08 -9.33 1.57
C VAL A 240 -0.54 -8.00 1.90
N ALA A 241 -0.64 -7.67 3.19
CA ALA A 241 -1.26 -6.43 3.65
C ALA A 241 -0.52 -5.20 3.11
N LEU A 242 0.82 -5.22 3.11
CA LEU A 242 1.62 -4.14 2.53
C LEU A 242 1.45 -4.04 1.01
N GLY A 243 1.41 -5.17 0.30
CA GLY A 243 1.12 -5.18 -1.13
C GLY A 243 -0.27 -4.63 -1.44
N MET A 244 -1.27 -5.00 -0.65
CA MET A 244 -2.63 -4.46 -0.75
C MET A 244 -2.65 -2.95 -0.48
N LEU A 245 -1.98 -2.49 0.57
CA LEU A 245 -1.86 -1.06 0.88
C LEU A 245 -1.23 -0.29 -0.27
N VAL A 246 -0.17 -0.82 -0.89
CA VAL A 246 0.47 -0.18 -2.06
C VAL A 246 -0.55 0.00 -3.19
N ARG A 247 -1.33 -1.03 -3.52
CA ARG A 247 -2.36 -0.95 -4.57
C ARG A 247 -3.45 0.05 -4.24
N MET A 248 -4.04 -0.06 -3.04
CA MET A 248 -5.11 0.83 -2.58
C MET A 248 -4.66 2.28 -2.67
N THR A 249 -3.47 2.59 -2.14
CA THR A 249 -2.97 3.97 -2.08
C THR A 249 -2.67 4.60 -3.44
N ARG A 250 -2.69 3.85 -4.54
CA ARG A 250 -2.52 4.40 -5.90
C ARG A 250 -3.82 4.95 -6.47
N LEU A 251 -4.94 4.56 -5.90
CA LEU A 251 -6.27 5.05 -6.22
C LEU A 251 -6.61 6.21 -5.28
N HIS A 252 -7.25 7.25 -5.82
CA HIS A 252 -7.57 8.47 -5.07
C HIS A 252 -8.50 8.21 -3.87
N ASP A 253 -9.43 7.26 -4.04
CA ASP A 253 -10.44 6.82 -3.06
C ASP A 253 -10.06 5.49 -2.38
N LEU A 254 -8.79 5.09 -2.48
CA LEU A 254 -8.28 3.78 -2.08
C LEU A 254 -8.90 2.56 -2.81
N GLY A 255 -9.77 2.79 -3.80
CA GLY A 255 -10.56 1.73 -4.44
C GLY A 255 -11.55 1.05 -3.48
N LEU A 256 -11.95 1.71 -2.38
CA LEU A 256 -12.78 1.10 -1.34
C LEU A 256 -14.14 0.65 -1.86
N ALA A 257 -14.75 1.40 -2.79
CA ALA A 257 -16.03 1.01 -3.38
C ALA A 257 -15.93 -0.37 -4.07
N GLN A 258 -14.89 -0.58 -4.89
CA GLN A 258 -14.68 -1.84 -5.59
C GLN A 258 -14.29 -2.98 -4.62
N LEU A 259 -13.52 -2.67 -3.58
CA LEU A 259 -13.04 -3.67 -2.61
C LEU A 259 -14.13 -4.13 -1.64
N CYS A 260 -15.02 -3.22 -1.22
CA CYS A 260 -16.10 -3.53 -0.28
C CYS A 260 -17.38 -4.02 -0.97
N LEU A 261 -17.59 -3.67 -2.26
CA LEU A 261 -18.80 -4.01 -3.03
C LEU A 261 -18.43 -4.68 -4.37
N PRO A 262 -17.82 -5.88 -4.35
CA PRO A 262 -17.35 -6.55 -5.58
C PRO A 262 -18.47 -6.94 -6.55
N ASP A 263 -19.72 -7.02 -6.06
CA ASP A 263 -20.89 -7.40 -6.85
C ASP A 263 -21.51 -6.23 -7.64
N VAL A 264 -21.07 -4.99 -7.39
CA VAL A 264 -21.60 -3.78 -8.04
C VAL A 264 -20.69 -3.40 -9.20
N ASP A 265 -21.22 -3.46 -10.43
CA ASP A 265 -20.52 -2.99 -11.61
C ASP A 265 -20.67 -1.47 -11.74
N PHE A 266 -19.69 -0.73 -11.19
CA PHE A 266 -19.65 0.73 -11.26
C PHE A 266 -19.34 1.27 -12.68
N ASP A 267 -18.88 0.42 -13.60
CA ASP A 267 -18.55 0.80 -14.99
C ASP A 267 -19.74 0.62 -15.95
N ALA A 268 -20.79 -0.10 -15.54
CA ALA A 268 -21.95 -0.38 -16.39
C ALA A 268 -22.86 0.84 -16.65
N GLU A 269 -22.86 1.84 -15.77
CA GLU A 269 -23.72 3.04 -15.91
C GLU A 269 -23.05 4.17 -16.71
N GLY A 270 -22.54 3.81 -17.89
CA GLY A 270 -22.19 4.80 -18.90
C GLY A 270 -23.46 5.44 -19.44
N TYR A 271 -23.82 6.61 -18.91
CA TYR A 271 -24.84 7.53 -19.45
C TYR A 271 -24.81 7.48 -20.98
N SER A 272 -25.81 6.84 -21.57
CA SER A 272 -26.18 7.12 -22.94
C SER A 272 -26.72 8.54 -22.90
N ASP A 273 -25.83 9.50 -23.18
CA ASP A 273 -26.16 10.88 -23.51
C ASP A 273 -26.99 10.80 -24.81
N ALA A 274 -28.27 10.48 -24.63
CA ALA A 274 -29.26 10.58 -25.66
C ALA A 274 -29.43 12.07 -25.91
N GLU A 275 -28.74 12.53 -26.96
CA GLU A 275 -28.91 13.86 -27.54
C GLU A 275 -30.41 14.15 -27.69
N ASP A 276 -30.99 14.92 -26.77
CA ASP A 276 -32.26 15.62 -26.97
C ASP A 276 -31.99 16.85 -27.84
N ASP A 277 -31.55 16.57 -29.07
CA ASP A 277 -31.51 17.53 -30.16
C ASP A 277 -32.91 17.62 -30.75
N THR A 278 -33.65 18.68 -30.42
CA THR A 278 -34.47 19.52 -31.33
C THR A 278 -35.73 20.14 -30.67
N PHE A 279 -35.56 21.01 -29.68
CA PHE A 279 -36.56 22.07 -29.43
C PHE A 279 -36.37 23.20 -30.46
N ARG A 280 -36.90 22.99 -31.68
CA ARG A 280 -36.98 24.02 -32.72
C ARG A 280 -37.85 25.19 -32.24
N GLY A 281 -37.20 26.32 -32.02
CA GLY A 281 -37.85 27.60 -31.81
C GLY A 281 -38.82 27.97 -32.94
N ARG A 282 -40.05 28.32 -32.58
CA ARG A 282 -41.00 29.03 -33.46
C ARG A 282 -41.15 30.45 -32.94
N ALA A 283 -40.69 31.40 -33.76
CA ALA A 283 -40.69 32.83 -33.48
C ALA A 283 -42.12 33.43 -33.34
N PRO A 284 -42.29 34.54 -32.61
CA PRO A 284 -43.56 35.24 -32.55
C PRO A 284 -43.75 36.12 -33.80
N ILE A 285 -44.92 35.97 -34.44
CA ILE A 285 -45.39 36.83 -35.53
C ILE A 285 -45.88 38.14 -34.91
N ARG A 286 -45.27 39.27 -35.30
CA ARG A 286 -45.82 40.62 -35.10
C ARG A 286 -46.82 40.92 -36.22
N ALA A 287 -48.02 41.36 -35.85
CA ALA A 287 -48.83 42.33 -36.57
C ALA A 287 -49.75 43.03 -35.55
#